data_AF-A0A0F7LT63-F1
#
_entry.id   AF-A0A0F7LT63-F1
#
_cell.length_a   1.000
_cell.length_b   1.000
_cell.length_c   1.000
_cell.angle_alpha   90.00
_cell.angle_beta   90.00
_cell.angle_gamma   90.00
#
_symmetry.space_group_name_H-M   'P 1'
#
loop_
_entity.id
_entity.type
_entity.pdbx_description
1 polymer ?
#
loop_
_entity_poly.entity_id
_entity_poly.type
_entity_poly.pdbx_seq_one_letter_code
_entity_poly.pdbx_strand_id
1 'polypeptide(L)' 'MENAIELDEWLEEPTHDDAVEMMNAQAVVPFGTALWP' A
#
# COMPACT_ATOMS: atom_id res chain seq x y z
N MET A 1 -7.45 21.22 0.48
CA MET A 1 -8.03 20.52 -0.68
C MET A 1 -7.99 19.06 -0.29
N GLU A 2 -9.12 18.47 0.06
CA GLU A 2 -9.21 17.02 0.27
C GLU A 2 -9.16 16.38 -1.11
N ASN A 3 -7.97 15.94 -1.53
CA ASN A 3 -7.81 15.08 -2.71
C ASN A 3 -8.05 13.63 -2.27
N ALA A 4 -9.28 13.36 -1.84
CA ALA A 4 -9.73 12.00 -1.64
C ALA A 4 -10.00 11.41 -3.03
N ILE A 5 -9.35 10.30 -3.33
CA ILE A 5 -9.60 9.45 -4.50
C ILE A 5 -10.38 8.23 -4.02
N GLU A 6 -11.32 7.75 -4.82
CA GLU A 6 -12.02 6.49 -4.51
C GLU A 6 -11.05 5.32 -4.61
N LEU A 7 -11.21 4.32 -3.74
CA LEU A 7 -10.25 3.20 -3.68
C LEU A 7 -10.13 2.47 -5.01
N ASP A 8 -11.25 2.25 -5.69
CA ASP A 8 -11.27 1.56 -6.99
C ASP A 8 -10.50 2.35 -8.06
N GLU A 9 -10.61 3.67 -8.05
CA GLU A 9 -9.88 4.55 -8.97
C GLU A 9 -8.37 4.53 -8.67
N TRP A 10 -7.99 4.51 -7.39
CA TRP A 10 -6.59 4.40 -6.97
C TRP A 10 -5.94 3.08 -7.40
N LEU A 11 -6.68 1.97 -7.40
CA LEU A 11 -6.17 0.66 -7.83
C LEU A 11 -5.83 0.62 -9.33
N GLU A 12 -6.46 1.49 -10.14
CA GLU A 12 -6.26 1.57 -11.58
C GLU A 12 -5.21 2.61 -12.00
N GLU A 13 -4.72 3.43 -11.05
CA GLU A 13 -3.73 4.46 -11.33
C GLU A 13 -2.40 3.86 -11.81
N PRO A 14 -1.75 4.43 -12.84
CA PRO A 14 -0.46 3.94 -13.33
C PRO A 14 0.66 3.94 -12.29
N THR A 15 0.48 4.69 -11.20
CA THR A 15 1.43 4.82 -10.09
C THR A 15 1.18 3.85 -8.94
N HIS A 16 0.08 3.08 -9.00
CA HIS A 16 -0.33 2.15 -7.95
C HIS A 16 0.79 1.17 -7.59
N ASP A 17 1.36 0.49 -8.59
CA ASP A 17 2.33 -0.58 -8.37
C ASP A 17 3.63 -0.04 -7.73
N ASP A 18 4.14 1.09 -8.22
CA ASP A 18 5.32 1.76 -7.66
C ASP A 18 5.07 2.23 -6.21
N ALA A 19 3.86 2.73 -5.94
CA ALA A 19 3.47 3.15 -4.60
C ALA A 19 3.39 1.96 -3.62
N VAL A 20 2.84 0.83 -4.05
CA VAL A 20 2.78 -0.41 -3.27
C VAL A 20 4.18 -0.98 -3.02
N GLU A 21 5.08 -0.94 -4.00
CA GLU A 21 6.46 -1.38 -3.84
C GLU A 21 7.19 -0.55 -2.78
N MET A 22 7.06 0.78 -2.85
CA MET A 22 7.64 1.69 -1.86
C MET A 22 7.09 1.43 -0.45
N MET A 23 5.78 1.22 -0.32
CA MET A 23 5.16 0.89 0.96
C MET A 23 5.66 -0.43 1.54
N ASN A 24 5.79 -1.47 0.71
CA ASN A 24 6.32 -2.77 1.13
C ASN A 24 7.79 -2.69 1.56
N ALA A 25 8.62 -1.95 0.82
CA ALA A 25 10.03 -1.77 1.17
C ALA A 25 10.21 -1.05 2.52
N GLN A 26 9.27 -0.18 2.88
CA GLN A 26 9.28 0.57 4.14
C GLN A 26 8.46 -0.09 5.25
N ALA A 27 7.72 -1.15 4.95
CA ALA A 27 6.89 -1.85 5.91
C ALA A 27 7.77 -2.53 6.96
N VAL A 28 7.74 -2.01 8.19
CA VAL A 28 8.29 -2.71 9.35
C VAL A 28 7.26 -3.76 9.76
N VAL A 29 7.49 -5.01 9.38
CA VAL A 29 6.67 -6.15 9.81
C VAL A 29 7.18 -6.59 11.20
N PRO A 30 6.41 -6.38 12.29
CA PRO A 30 6.79 -6.92 13.58
C PRO A 30 6.85 -8.45 13.49
N PHE A 31 7.84 -9.06 14.14
CA PHE A 31 8.07 -10.52 14.09
C PHE A 31 6.81 -11.37 14.41
N GLY A 32 5.84 -10.81 15.14
CA GLY A 32 4.58 -11.47 15.48
C GLY A 32 3.52 -11.54 14.36
N THR A 33 3.53 -10.65 13.36
CA THR A 33 2.56 -10.72 12.24
C THR A 33 3.01 -11.67 11.14
N ALA A 34 4.33 -11.89 10.99
CA ALA A 34 4.87 -12.92 10.10
C ALA A 34 4.55 -14.36 10.54
N LEU A 35 4.07 -14.55 11.78
CA LEU A 35 3.71 -15.84 12.36
C LEU A 35 2.18 -16.05 12.43
N TRP A 36 1.38 -15.14 11.88
CA TRP A 36 -0.06 -15.34 11.76
C TRP A 36 -0.33 -16.39 10.65
N PRO A 37 -1.06 -17.49 10.94
CA PRO A 37 -1.26 -18.59 10.01
C PRO A 37 -2.11 -18.25 8.79
#